data_AF-A0A0A2MCF8-F1
#
_entry.id   AF-A0A0A2MCF8-F1
#
_cell.length_a   1.000
_cell.length_b   1.000
_cell.length_c   1.000
_cell.angle_alpha   90.00
_cell.angle_beta   90.00
_cell.angle_gamma   90.00
#
_symmetry.space_group_name_H-M   'P 1'
#
loop_
_entity.id
_entity.type
_entity.pdbx_description
1 polymer ?
#
loop_
_entity_poly.entity_id
_entity_poly.type
_entity_poly.pdbx_seq_one_letter_code
_entity_poly.pdbx_strand_id
1 'polypeptide(L)'
;MLAYHKETLENEALVTQAKELYRMKFIPKTQLQDITSRLTLFHSSSNLLIRIGFFLLGCLLLSAVAGFLALFFGILLNSDFENIVFVYAIIGILGAEFLARQGYFNHGLDDAFVLSIPFFFCIAISITTDSSTLTFVTMMVLGFVCCIRYVHTLSVLVGVIGLVGLVFDLIVNHALLDKLFLPFIGFLLACGLYFISRKLEKNERFYLYSNVIWVVKGFALLLAYFSVNYMVVRELSEDLMNITVTPEKDIPLAFLFYGLTFVIPLCYIGYALKTKDRLMLLLGLFALGYSIFTIRYYYQVIPLEIALILGGILLFGISFWAIRKLQDKATGITFQPDRSADSSLLLNAQALIVTSQIQTKAITPTEDKMPFGGGGFSGGGAGETF
;
A
#
# COMPACT_ATOMS: atom_id res chain seq x y z
N MET A 1 -12.82 -10.76 20.16
CA MET A 1 -14.09 -10.95 19.43
C MET A 1 -14.04 -10.09 18.18
N LEU A 2 -14.46 -10.62 17.03
CA LEU A 2 -14.56 -9.84 15.79
C LEU A 2 -15.64 -8.75 15.97
N ALA A 3 -15.44 -7.58 15.36
CA ALA A 3 -16.47 -6.53 15.34
C ALA A 3 -17.68 -6.91 14.48
N TYR A 4 -17.47 -7.83 13.52
CA TYR A 4 -18.45 -8.27 12.55
C TYR A 4 -18.98 -9.68 12.86
N HIS A 5 -20.22 -9.96 12.43
CA HIS A 5 -20.76 -11.32 12.44
C HIS A 5 -20.02 -12.19 11.42
N LYS A 6 -19.57 -13.37 11.86
CA LYS A 6 -18.77 -14.29 11.06
C LYS A 6 -19.50 -14.76 9.79
N GLU A 7 -20.80 -15.02 9.90
CA GLU A 7 -21.63 -15.45 8.78
C GLU A 7 -21.68 -14.40 7.65
N THR A 8 -21.80 -13.12 8.00
CA THR A 8 -21.82 -12.03 7.01
C THR A 8 -20.45 -11.86 6.32
N LEU A 9 -19.35 -12.07 7.05
CA LEU A 9 -18.00 -12.11 6.45
C LEU A 9 -17.82 -13.29 5.49
N GLU A 10 -18.39 -14.46 5.84
CA GLU A 10 -18.41 -15.65 4.97
C GLU A 10 -19.22 -15.40 3.70
N ASN A 11 -20.39 -14.77 3.83
CA ASN A 11 -21.24 -14.38 2.70
C ASN A 11 -20.50 -13.45 1.72
N GLU A 12 -19.77 -12.45 2.24
CA GLU A 12 -18.99 -11.53 1.41
C GLU A 12 -17.88 -12.27 0.63
N ALA A 13 -17.21 -13.22 1.27
CA ALA A 13 -16.19 -14.06 0.63
C ALA A 13 -16.81 -14.94 -0.48
N LEU A 14 -17.97 -15.54 -0.24
CA LEU A 14 -18.69 -16.35 -1.22
C LEU A 14 -19.13 -15.51 -2.43
N VAL A 15 -19.67 -14.31 -2.22
CA VAL A 15 -20.05 -13.41 -3.31
C VAL A 15 -18.84 -12.95 -4.11
N THR A 16 -17.70 -12.71 -3.45
CA THR A 16 -16.45 -12.37 -4.15
C THR A 16 -15.99 -13.50 -5.06
N GLN A 17 -16.03 -14.74 -4.58
CA GLN A 17 -15.72 -15.92 -5.41
C GLN A 17 -16.73 -16.10 -6.55
N ALA A 18 -18.02 -15.88 -6.30
CA ALA A 18 -19.05 -15.93 -7.34
C ALA A 18 -18.81 -14.87 -8.43
N LYS A 19 -18.41 -13.64 -8.06
CA LYS A 19 -18.02 -12.59 -9.02
C LYS A 19 -16.81 -13.01 -9.86
N GLU A 20 -15.81 -13.65 -9.27
CA GLU A 20 -14.67 -14.20 -10.01
C GLU A 20 -15.09 -15.30 -11.00
N LEU A 21 -15.95 -16.24 -10.56
CA LEU A 21 -16.51 -17.28 -11.43
C LEU A 21 -17.32 -16.69 -12.59
N TYR A 22 -18.08 -15.63 -12.33
CA TYR A 22 -18.80 -14.90 -13.38
C TYR A 22 -17.83 -14.23 -14.36
N ARG A 23 -16.78 -13.55 -13.87
CA ARG A 23 -15.74 -12.94 -14.72
C ARG A 23 -15.06 -13.98 -15.61
N MET A 24 -14.81 -15.17 -15.06
CA MET A 24 -14.24 -16.31 -15.78
C MET A 24 -15.25 -17.03 -16.70
N LYS A 25 -16.51 -16.55 -16.76
CA LYS A 25 -17.62 -17.11 -17.55
C LYS A 25 -18.00 -18.55 -17.17
N PHE A 26 -17.75 -18.97 -15.93
CA PHE A 26 -18.20 -20.27 -15.43
C PHE A 26 -19.67 -20.28 -15.02
N ILE A 27 -20.19 -19.13 -14.57
CA ILE A 27 -21.59 -18.98 -14.19
C ILE A 27 -22.26 -17.85 -15.00
N PRO A 28 -23.55 -17.97 -15.34
CA PRO A 28 -24.32 -16.89 -15.94
C PRO A 28 -24.64 -15.78 -14.92
N LYS A 29 -24.96 -14.58 -15.43
CA LYS A 29 -25.32 -13.42 -14.61
C LYS A 29 -26.53 -13.68 -13.69
N THR A 30 -27.47 -14.52 -14.14
CA THR A 30 -28.65 -14.92 -13.36
C THR A 30 -28.28 -15.65 -12.09
N GLN A 31 -27.37 -16.64 -12.17
CA GLN A 31 -26.88 -17.37 -10.99
C GLN A 31 -26.14 -16.45 -10.01
N LEU A 32 -25.37 -15.48 -10.52
CA LEU A 32 -24.72 -14.48 -9.65
C LEU A 32 -25.75 -13.62 -8.89
N GLN A 33 -26.82 -13.20 -9.57
CA GLN A 33 -27.91 -12.43 -8.95
C GLN A 33 -28.68 -13.28 -7.92
N ASP A 34 -28.93 -14.55 -8.20
CA ASP A 34 -29.56 -15.49 -7.28
C ASP A 34 -28.72 -15.72 -6.02
N ILE A 35 -27.40 -15.86 -6.15
CA ILE A 35 -26.50 -15.99 -5.00
C ILE A 35 -26.49 -14.70 -4.18
N THR A 36 -26.37 -13.54 -4.83
CA THR A 36 -26.29 -12.24 -4.16
C THR A 36 -27.58 -11.88 -3.43
N SER A 37 -28.74 -12.25 -3.97
CA SER A 37 -30.05 -11.95 -3.37
C SER A 37 -30.40 -12.83 -2.15
N ARG A 38 -29.78 -14.00 -2.02
CA ARG A 38 -30.02 -14.94 -0.91
C ARG A 38 -29.12 -14.69 0.31
N LEU A 39 -28.07 -13.91 0.15
CA LEU A 39 -27.07 -13.69 1.18
C LEU A 39 -27.20 -12.28 1.78
N THR A 40 -27.00 -12.18 3.10
CA THR A 40 -26.88 -10.89 3.77
C THR A 40 -25.47 -10.35 3.54
N LEU A 41 -25.38 -9.13 3.01
CA LEU A 41 -24.11 -8.50 2.61
C LEU A 41 -23.90 -7.20 3.34
N PHE A 42 -22.63 -6.81 3.44
CA PHE A 42 -22.23 -5.52 4.00
C PHE A 42 -22.47 -4.38 3.02
N HIS A 43 -22.51 -3.17 3.54
CA HIS A 43 -22.29 -1.96 2.75
C HIS A 43 -20.80 -1.89 2.40
N SER A 44 -20.42 -2.50 1.28
CA SER A 44 -19.04 -2.58 0.81
C SER A 44 -18.87 -1.94 -0.58
N SER A 45 -17.65 -1.50 -0.89
CA SER A 45 -17.30 -1.02 -2.23
C SER A 45 -16.08 -1.74 -2.75
N SER A 46 -16.25 -2.41 -3.90
CA SER A 46 -15.14 -3.09 -4.59
C SER A 46 -14.30 -2.14 -5.47
N ASN A 47 -14.80 -0.94 -5.77
CA ASN A 47 -14.09 0.02 -6.62
C ASN A 47 -13.16 0.89 -5.77
N LEU A 48 -11.86 0.79 -6.05
CA LEU A 48 -10.81 1.51 -5.32
C LEU A 48 -11.02 3.04 -5.33
N LEU A 49 -11.44 3.64 -6.45
CA LEU A 49 -11.65 5.09 -6.53
C LEU A 49 -12.81 5.54 -5.64
N ILE A 50 -13.90 4.77 -5.63
CA ILE A 50 -15.06 5.04 -4.77
C ILE A 50 -14.67 4.89 -3.30
N ARG A 51 -13.89 3.83 -2.98
CA ARG A 51 -13.38 3.60 -1.63
C ARG A 51 -12.48 4.74 -1.15
N ILE A 52 -11.59 5.26 -2.00
CA ILE A 52 -10.76 6.43 -1.70
C ILE A 52 -11.65 7.67 -1.45
N GLY A 53 -12.67 7.89 -2.29
CA GLY A 53 -13.62 9.00 -2.10
C GLY A 53 -14.33 8.93 -0.74
N PHE A 54 -14.84 7.76 -0.37
CA PHE A 54 -15.48 7.57 0.95
C PHE A 54 -14.51 7.62 2.11
N PHE A 55 -13.26 7.19 1.92
CA PHE A 55 -12.21 7.36 2.91
C PHE A 55 -11.93 8.84 3.20
N LEU A 56 -11.77 9.65 2.16
CA LEU A 56 -11.60 11.10 2.31
C LEU A 56 -12.80 11.76 3.00
N LEU A 57 -14.02 11.34 2.63
CA LEU A 57 -15.23 11.80 3.31
C LEU A 57 -15.25 11.39 4.79
N GLY A 58 -14.78 10.17 5.10
CA GLY A 58 -14.63 9.68 6.47
C GLY A 58 -13.62 10.48 7.28
N CYS A 59 -12.48 10.84 6.68
CA CYS A 59 -11.51 11.75 7.29
C CYS A 59 -12.13 13.12 7.59
N LEU A 60 -12.88 13.70 6.65
CA LEU A 60 -13.58 14.97 6.86
C LEU A 60 -14.62 14.88 7.98
N LEU A 61 -15.41 13.81 8.02
CA LEU A 61 -16.40 13.58 9.07
C LEU A 61 -15.72 13.44 10.44
N LEU A 62 -14.67 12.64 10.51
CA LEU A 62 -13.86 12.45 11.71
C LEU A 62 -13.28 13.79 12.20
N SER A 63 -12.69 14.59 11.31
CA SER A 63 -12.16 15.92 11.63
C SER A 63 -13.25 16.88 12.08
N ALA A 64 -14.44 16.84 11.48
CA ALA A 64 -15.56 17.69 11.88
C ALA A 64 -16.08 17.33 13.29
N VAL A 65 -16.26 16.04 13.59
CA VAL A 65 -16.68 15.57 14.91
C VAL A 65 -15.61 15.85 15.96
N ALA A 66 -14.35 15.54 15.65
CA ALA A 66 -13.21 15.83 16.52
C ALA A 66 -13.08 17.33 16.79
N GLY A 67 -13.14 18.17 15.76
CA GLY A 67 -13.05 19.63 15.88
C GLY A 67 -14.20 20.23 16.66
N PHE A 68 -15.43 19.77 16.44
CA PHE A 68 -16.59 20.19 17.22
C PHE A 68 -16.40 19.86 18.71
N LEU A 69 -16.03 18.61 19.04
CA LEU A 69 -15.78 18.20 20.42
C LEU A 69 -14.59 18.95 21.03
N ALA A 70 -13.57 19.25 20.23
CA ALA A 70 -12.41 20.02 20.68
C ALA A 70 -12.78 21.44 21.11
N LEU A 71 -13.74 22.09 20.46
CA LEU A 71 -14.23 23.40 20.88
C LEU A 71 -14.91 23.35 22.25
N PHE A 72 -15.67 22.28 22.53
CA PHE A 72 -16.33 22.10 23.82
C PHE A 72 -15.34 21.72 24.94
N PHE A 73 -14.45 20.76 24.66
CA PHE A 73 -13.49 20.27 25.66
C PHE A 73 -12.27 21.17 25.83
N GLY A 74 -11.92 21.99 24.83
CA GLY A 74 -10.80 22.92 24.90
C GLY A 74 -10.99 23.97 26.00
N ILE A 75 -12.23 24.39 26.26
CA ILE A 75 -12.58 25.30 27.36
C ILE A 75 -12.44 24.58 28.72
N LEU A 76 -12.71 23.28 28.77
CA LEU A 76 -12.63 22.47 30.00
C LEU A 76 -11.19 22.09 30.36
N LEU A 77 -10.36 21.86 29.33
CA LEU A 77 -9.00 21.33 29.48
C LEU A 77 -7.94 22.40 29.76
N ASN A 78 -8.22 23.70 29.54
CA ASN A 78 -7.45 24.93 29.83
C ASN A 78 -5.91 24.88 29.61
N SER A 79 -5.18 23.96 30.25
CA SER A 79 -3.73 23.76 30.19
C SER A 79 -3.29 22.41 29.59
N ASP A 80 -4.17 21.41 29.51
CA ASP A 80 -3.85 20.03 29.10
C ASP A 80 -4.31 19.73 27.66
N PHE A 81 -3.99 20.63 26.72
CA PHE A 81 -4.39 20.45 25.32
C PHE A 81 -3.83 19.17 24.68
N GLU A 82 -2.72 18.64 25.20
CA GLU A 82 -2.12 17.37 24.75
C GLU A 82 -3.09 16.19 24.90
N ASN A 83 -3.92 16.21 25.95
CA ASN A 83 -4.87 15.14 26.24
C ASN A 83 -6.07 15.12 25.28
N ILE A 84 -6.29 16.17 24.51
CA ILE A 84 -7.39 16.24 23.53
C ILE A 84 -7.23 15.18 22.42
N VAL A 85 -5.99 14.79 22.12
CA VAL A 85 -5.70 13.80 21.07
C VAL A 85 -6.20 12.40 21.48
N PHE A 86 -6.19 12.08 22.79
CA PHE A 86 -6.82 10.84 23.27
C PHE A 86 -8.33 10.83 23.03
N VAL A 87 -9.00 11.98 23.13
CA VAL A 87 -10.43 12.09 22.80
C VAL A 87 -10.66 11.76 21.32
N TYR A 88 -9.78 12.23 20.43
CA TYR A 88 -9.87 11.89 19.00
C TYR A 88 -9.71 10.39 18.74
N ALA A 89 -8.80 9.74 19.46
CA ALA A 89 -8.63 8.30 19.38
C ALA A 89 -9.89 7.54 19.86
N ILE A 90 -10.54 8.02 20.93
CA ILE A 90 -11.82 7.46 21.42
C ILE A 90 -12.93 7.64 20.38
N ILE A 91 -13.02 8.80 19.73
CA ILE A 91 -13.97 9.02 18.61
C ILE A 91 -13.73 8.03 17.49
N GLY A 92 -12.46 7.75 17.16
CA GLY A 92 -12.07 6.70 16.20
C GLY A 92 -12.65 5.34 16.56
N ILE A 93 -12.49 4.91 17.82
CA ILE A 93 -13.03 3.62 18.31
C ILE A 93 -14.57 3.61 18.22
N LEU A 94 -15.23 4.65 18.73
CA LEU A 94 -16.69 4.73 18.75
C LEU A 94 -17.27 4.73 17.33
N GLY A 95 -16.67 5.50 16.42
CA GLY A 95 -17.07 5.56 15.02
C GLY A 95 -16.85 4.23 14.30
N ALA A 96 -15.69 3.59 14.51
CA ALA A 96 -15.39 2.27 13.92
C ALA A 96 -16.38 1.20 14.41
N GLU A 97 -16.68 1.16 15.71
CA GLU A 97 -17.62 0.20 16.28
C GLU A 97 -19.07 0.48 15.85
N PHE A 98 -19.47 1.75 15.76
CA PHE A 98 -20.78 2.13 15.25
C PHE A 98 -20.95 1.71 13.78
N LEU A 99 -19.99 2.03 12.92
CA LEU A 99 -20.03 1.67 11.50
C LEU A 99 -20.01 0.15 11.30
N ALA A 100 -19.22 -0.59 12.10
CA ALA A 100 -19.21 -2.04 12.06
C ALA A 100 -20.57 -2.64 12.40
N ARG A 101 -21.27 -2.09 13.41
CA ARG A 101 -22.65 -2.52 13.77
C ARG A 101 -23.68 -2.19 12.70
N GLN A 102 -23.49 -1.10 11.96
CA GLN A 102 -24.31 -0.74 10.80
C GLN A 102 -23.96 -1.56 9.54
N GLY A 103 -22.98 -2.47 9.63
CA GLY A 103 -22.62 -3.34 8.52
C GLY A 103 -21.78 -2.67 7.44
N TYR A 104 -21.01 -1.62 7.76
CA TYR A 104 -20.00 -1.08 6.83
C TYR A 104 -18.71 -1.88 6.92
N PHE A 105 -18.25 -2.38 5.77
CA PHE A 105 -17.02 -3.17 5.67
C PHE A 105 -16.33 -2.95 4.32
N ASN A 106 -15.05 -2.55 4.32
CA ASN A 106 -14.29 -2.21 3.12
C ASN A 106 -15.01 -1.17 2.24
N HIS A 107 -15.72 -0.23 2.87
CA HIS A 107 -16.43 0.83 2.17
C HIS A 107 -15.53 2.05 1.92
N GLY A 108 -14.53 2.25 2.78
CA GLY A 108 -13.64 3.42 2.79
C GLY A 108 -13.96 4.34 3.96
N LEU A 109 -15.25 4.55 4.22
CA LEU A 109 -15.72 5.32 5.38
C LEU A 109 -15.30 4.67 6.70
N ASP A 110 -15.49 3.36 6.81
CA ASP A 110 -15.06 2.54 7.95
C ASP A 110 -13.54 2.55 8.12
N ASP A 111 -12.79 2.42 7.01
CA ASP A 111 -11.32 2.42 7.03
C ASP A 111 -10.76 3.71 7.65
N ALA A 112 -11.40 4.86 7.42
CA ALA A 112 -10.97 6.14 7.99
C ALA A 112 -11.03 6.14 9.52
N PHE A 113 -12.10 5.59 10.10
CA PHE A 113 -12.24 5.48 11.55
C PHE A 113 -11.34 4.38 12.13
N VAL A 114 -11.16 3.26 11.43
CA VAL A 114 -10.26 2.19 11.90
C VAL A 114 -8.80 2.64 11.91
N LEU A 115 -8.35 3.38 10.90
CA LEU A 115 -6.97 3.91 10.83
C LEU A 115 -6.72 5.07 11.78
N SER A 116 -7.75 5.84 12.13
CA SER A 116 -7.59 6.95 13.07
C SER A 116 -7.26 6.50 14.48
N ILE A 117 -7.65 5.27 14.87
CA ILE A 117 -7.34 4.69 16.18
C ILE A 117 -5.83 4.64 16.42
N PRO A 118 -5.03 3.85 15.67
CA PRO A 118 -3.58 3.83 15.88
C PRO A 118 -2.95 5.20 15.61
N PHE A 119 -3.45 5.96 14.63
CA PHE A 119 -2.89 7.27 14.30
C PHE A 119 -2.93 8.26 15.47
N PHE A 120 -4.12 8.50 16.05
CA PHE A 120 -4.25 9.44 17.16
C PHE A 120 -3.65 8.90 18.45
N PHE A 121 -3.74 7.60 18.74
CA PHE A 121 -3.05 7.04 19.92
C PHE A 121 -1.53 7.18 19.82
N CYS A 122 -0.93 6.97 18.64
CA CYS A 122 0.51 7.17 18.47
C CYS A 122 0.90 8.63 18.70
N ILE A 123 0.14 9.58 18.15
CA ILE A 123 0.39 11.02 18.38
C ILE A 123 0.24 11.35 19.86
N ALA A 124 -0.83 10.89 20.52
CA ALA A 124 -1.10 11.18 21.92
C ALA A 124 0.01 10.63 22.84
N ILE A 125 0.42 9.38 22.62
CA ILE A 125 1.55 8.76 23.35
C ILE A 125 2.85 9.50 23.07
N SER A 126 3.12 9.84 21.81
CA SER A 126 4.36 10.52 21.43
C SER A 126 4.47 11.90 22.08
N ILE A 127 3.39 12.67 22.14
CA ILE A 127 3.38 14.01 22.77
C ILE A 127 3.52 13.88 24.29
N THR A 128 2.72 13.01 24.92
CA THR A 128 2.67 12.95 26.40
C THR A 128 3.87 12.29 27.05
N THR A 129 4.55 11.37 26.35
CA THR A 129 5.67 10.61 26.92
C THR A 129 7.02 10.96 26.31
N ASP A 130 7.04 11.69 25.20
CA ASP A 130 8.24 11.99 24.39
C ASP A 130 9.10 10.74 24.12
N SER A 131 8.45 9.57 24.03
CA SER A 131 9.12 8.27 23.88
C SER A 131 8.79 7.65 22.52
N SER A 132 9.82 7.57 21.67
CA SER A 132 9.76 6.85 20.39
C SER A 132 9.43 5.37 20.59
N THR A 133 10.02 4.72 21.59
CA THR A 133 9.79 3.31 21.91
C THR A 133 8.32 3.04 22.22
N LEU A 134 7.72 3.85 23.10
CA LEU A 134 6.32 3.66 23.49
C LEU A 134 5.37 3.94 22.32
N THR A 135 5.75 4.88 21.44
CA THR A 135 5.02 5.16 20.20
C THR A 135 5.04 3.95 19.26
N PHE A 136 6.20 3.32 19.05
CA PHE A 136 6.30 2.11 18.22
C PHE A 136 5.58 0.91 18.83
N VAL A 137 5.65 0.72 20.16
CA VAL A 137 4.85 -0.30 20.87
C VAL A 137 3.37 -0.06 20.64
N THR A 138 2.90 1.18 20.78
CA THR A 138 1.50 1.56 20.56
C THR A 138 1.07 1.28 19.12
N MET A 139 1.91 1.67 18.15
CA MET A 139 1.65 1.44 16.73
C MET A 139 1.56 -0.06 16.40
N MET A 140 2.46 -0.86 16.96
CA MET A 140 2.47 -2.32 16.83
C MET A 140 1.19 -2.94 17.40
N VAL A 141 0.90 -2.65 18.68
CA VAL A 141 -0.23 -3.25 19.41
C VAL A 141 -1.56 -2.86 18.77
N LEU A 142 -1.79 -1.56 18.56
CA LEU A 142 -3.06 -1.09 18.00
C LEU A 142 -3.23 -1.47 16.53
N GLY A 143 -2.15 -1.48 15.75
CA GLY A 143 -2.18 -1.97 14.37
C GLY A 143 -2.66 -3.43 14.30
N PHE A 144 -2.09 -4.31 15.13
CA PHE A 144 -2.52 -5.71 15.18
C PHE A 144 -3.91 -5.89 15.80
N VAL A 145 -4.27 -5.15 16.85
CA VAL A 145 -5.62 -5.20 17.44
C VAL A 145 -6.68 -4.80 16.41
N CYS A 146 -6.47 -3.70 15.68
CA CYS A 146 -7.39 -3.25 14.64
C CYS A 146 -7.46 -4.25 13.48
N CYS A 147 -6.30 -4.80 13.06
CA CYS A 147 -6.26 -5.85 12.05
C CYS A 147 -7.08 -7.07 12.47
N ILE A 148 -6.90 -7.58 13.69
CA ILE A 148 -7.60 -8.79 14.16
C ILE A 148 -9.09 -8.50 14.33
N ARG A 149 -9.45 -7.40 14.98
CA ARG A 149 -10.84 -7.06 15.34
C ARG A 149 -11.70 -6.71 14.12
N TYR A 150 -11.17 -5.91 13.21
CA TYR A 150 -11.90 -5.39 12.04
C TYR A 150 -11.53 -6.09 10.72
N VAL A 151 -10.64 -7.09 10.74
CA VAL A 151 -10.12 -7.74 9.52
C VAL A 151 -9.53 -6.71 8.54
N HIS A 152 -8.97 -5.62 9.09
CA HIS A 152 -8.61 -4.45 8.31
C HIS A 152 -7.18 -4.56 7.74
N THR A 153 -7.07 -4.44 6.41
CA THR A 153 -5.83 -4.74 5.67
C THR A 153 -4.74 -3.68 5.89
N LEU A 154 -5.07 -2.38 5.94
CA LEU A 154 -4.04 -1.35 6.13
C LEU A 154 -3.53 -1.29 7.58
N SER A 155 -4.33 -1.74 8.57
CA SER A 155 -3.90 -1.74 9.97
C SER A 155 -2.76 -2.72 10.24
N VAL A 156 -2.65 -3.82 9.49
CA VAL A 156 -1.48 -4.71 9.65
C VAL A 156 -0.20 -4.03 9.20
N LEU A 157 -0.27 -3.16 8.20
CA LEU A 157 0.90 -2.40 7.74
C LEU A 157 1.39 -1.49 8.87
N VAL A 158 0.47 -0.77 9.53
CA VAL A 158 0.77 0.04 10.72
C VAL A 158 1.42 -0.82 11.81
N GLY A 159 0.84 -1.99 12.10
CA GLY A 159 1.39 -2.90 13.11
C GLY A 159 2.79 -3.42 12.80
N VAL A 160 3.06 -3.79 11.55
CA VAL A 160 4.37 -4.29 11.12
C VAL A 160 5.41 -3.16 11.04
N ILE A 161 5.04 -1.95 10.60
CA ILE A 161 5.93 -0.78 10.70
C ILE A 161 6.26 -0.51 12.18
N GLY A 162 5.28 -0.66 13.10
CA GLY A 162 5.50 -0.53 14.53
C GLY A 162 6.49 -1.56 15.07
N LEU A 163 6.36 -2.82 14.64
CA LEU A 163 7.31 -3.88 14.99
C LEU A 163 8.73 -3.59 14.50
N VAL A 164 8.89 -3.21 13.23
CA VAL A 164 10.21 -2.88 12.66
C VAL A 164 10.81 -1.66 13.35
N GLY A 165 10.01 -0.60 13.50
CA GLY A 165 10.41 0.63 14.16
C GLY A 165 10.82 0.39 15.60
N LEU A 166 10.09 -0.44 16.35
CA LEU A 166 10.44 -0.83 17.71
C LEU A 166 11.80 -1.53 17.77
N VAL A 167 12.05 -2.51 16.90
CA VAL A 167 13.33 -3.22 16.87
C VAL A 167 14.48 -2.27 16.53
N PHE A 168 14.28 -1.38 15.56
CA PHE A 168 15.31 -0.42 15.16
C PHE A 168 15.56 0.64 16.24
N ASP A 169 14.52 1.14 16.89
CA ASP A 169 14.60 2.08 18.01
C ASP A 169 15.36 1.49 19.20
N LEU A 170 15.13 0.22 19.53
CA LEU A 170 15.87 -0.47 20.58
C LEU A 170 17.37 -0.60 20.26
N ILE A 171 17.73 -0.78 18.99
CA ILE A 171 19.14 -0.84 18.57
C ILE A 171 19.77 0.55 18.61
N VAL A 172 19.09 1.55 18.05
CA VAL A 172 19.64 2.90 17.85
C VAL A 172 19.68 3.70 19.15
N ASN A 173 18.58 3.72 19.91
CA ASN A 173 18.41 4.59 21.08
C ASN A 173 18.70 3.87 22.40
N HIS A 174 18.49 2.55 22.47
CA HIS A 174 18.71 1.75 23.68
C HIS A 174 19.98 0.89 23.64
N ALA A 175 20.80 1.04 22.58
CA ALA A 175 22.07 0.34 22.39
C ALA A 175 21.97 -1.19 22.57
N LEU A 176 20.83 -1.79 22.21
CA LEU A 176 20.60 -3.23 22.35
C LEU A 176 21.64 -4.05 21.57
N LEU A 177 22.07 -3.53 20.41
CA LEU A 177 23.16 -4.05 19.59
C LEU A 177 23.90 -2.87 18.92
N ASP A 178 25.09 -3.14 18.37
CA ASP A 178 25.79 -2.15 17.56
C ASP A 178 24.97 -1.80 16.31
N LYS A 179 24.87 -0.50 16.02
CA LYS A 179 24.16 0.07 14.85
C LYS A 179 24.66 -0.54 13.53
N LEU A 180 25.90 -1.00 13.47
CA LEU A 180 26.46 -1.70 12.30
C LEU A 180 25.65 -2.94 11.89
N PHE A 181 24.98 -3.60 12.84
CA PHE A 181 24.18 -4.80 12.56
C PHE A 181 22.75 -4.51 12.09
N LEU A 182 22.31 -3.25 12.09
CA LEU A 182 20.95 -2.85 11.76
C LEU A 182 20.49 -3.35 10.37
N PRO A 183 21.30 -3.27 9.30
CA PRO A 183 21.00 -3.88 7.99
C PRO A 183 20.69 -5.39 8.07
N PHE A 184 21.48 -6.14 8.83
CA PHE A 184 21.35 -7.60 8.94
C PHE A 184 20.14 -7.99 9.79
N ILE A 185 19.87 -7.22 10.86
CA ILE A 185 18.69 -7.44 11.72
C ILE A 185 17.41 -7.12 10.94
N GLY A 186 17.38 -6.03 10.17
CA GLY A 186 16.27 -5.70 9.27
C GLY A 186 16.00 -6.80 8.26
N PHE A 187 17.07 -7.33 7.63
CA PHE A 187 16.96 -8.46 6.71
C PHE A 187 16.43 -9.73 7.38
N LEU A 188 16.94 -10.07 8.57
CA LEU A 188 16.51 -11.27 9.31
C LEU A 188 15.05 -11.16 9.75
N LEU A 189 14.64 -9.98 10.25
CA LEU A 189 13.26 -9.69 10.61
C LEU A 189 12.34 -9.85 9.39
N ALA A 190 12.75 -9.32 8.24
CA ALA A 190 12.04 -9.47 6.98
C ALA A 190 11.90 -10.94 6.54
N CYS A 191 12.97 -11.74 6.65
CA CYS A 191 12.89 -13.18 6.42
C CYS A 191 11.88 -13.85 7.36
N GLY A 192 11.91 -13.52 8.65
CA GLY A 192 10.95 -14.02 9.64
C GLY A 192 9.50 -13.72 9.25
N LEU A 193 9.20 -12.47 8.90
CA LEU A 193 7.88 -12.03 8.44
C LEU A 193 7.44 -12.75 7.15
N TYR A 194 8.35 -12.96 6.20
CA TYR A 194 8.08 -13.71 4.97
C TYR A 194 7.75 -15.19 5.25
N PHE A 195 8.50 -15.87 6.11
CA PHE A 195 8.21 -17.26 6.46
C PHE A 195 6.91 -17.41 7.25
N ILE A 196 6.63 -16.49 8.18
CA ILE A 196 5.37 -16.45 8.92
C ILE A 196 4.19 -16.24 7.96
N SER A 197 4.25 -15.23 7.09
CA SER A 197 3.19 -14.97 6.11
C SER A 197 2.95 -16.17 5.19
N ARG A 198 4.01 -16.83 4.70
CA ARG A 198 3.89 -18.06 3.89
C ARG A 198 3.27 -19.23 4.66
N LYS A 199 3.57 -19.37 5.96
CA LYS A 199 2.98 -20.42 6.81
C LYS A 199 1.49 -20.15 7.06
N LEU A 200 1.12 -18.89 7.26
CA LEU A 200 -0.28 -18.46 7.44
C LEU A 200 -1.08 -18.60 6.15
N GLU A 201 -0.49 -18.27 4.99
CA GLU A 201 -1.11 -18.37 3.66
C GLU A 201 -1.57 -19.81 3.35
N LYS A 202 -0.83 -20.82 3.82
CA LYS A 202 -1.18 -22.24 3.61
C LYS A 202 -2.26 -22.77 4.55
N ASN A 203 -2.61 -22.04 5.60
CA ASN A 203 -3.54 -22.51 6.61
C ASN A 203 -4.94 -21.94 6.33
N GLU A 204 -5.85 -22.82 5.93
CA GLU A 204 -7.22 -22.47 5.55
C GLU A 204 -7.97 -21.72 6.65
N ARG A 205 -7.59 -21.86 7.92
CA ARG A 205 -8.21 -21.12 9.04
C ARG A 205 -8.08 -19.60 8.92
N PHE A 206 -7.10 -19.10 8.18
CA PHE A 206 -6.84 -17.66 8.02
C PHE A 206 -7.35 -17.09 6.70
N TYR A 207 -8.28 -17.76 6.00
CA TYR A 207 -8.80 -17.31 4.71
C TYR A 207 -9.36 -15.87 4.74
N LEU A 208 -9.98 -15.46 5.85
CA LEU A 208 -10.49 -14.10 6.08
C LEU A 208 -9.38 -13.03 6.06
N TYR A 209 -8.16 -13.42 6.40
CA TYR A 209 -6.98 -12.56 6.48
C TYR A 209 -6.07 -12.70 5.26
N SER A 210 -6.56 -13.25 4.15
CA SER A 210 -5.78 -13.43 2.90
C SER A 210 -5.13 -12.13 2.41
N ASN A 211 -5.90 -11.03 2.34
CA ASN A 211 -5.38 -9.70 1.96
C ASN A 211 -4.33 -9.17 2.96
N VAL A 212 -4.56 -9.38 4.25
CA VAL A 212 -3.63 -9.02 5.34
C VAL A 212 -2.30 -9.75 5.15
N ILE A 213 -2.34 -11.07 4.94
CA ILE A 213 -1.14 -11.89 4.72
C ILE A 213 -0.39 -11.45 3.47
N TRP A 214 -1.12 -11.10 2.40
CA TRP A 214 -0.55 -10.59 1.16
C TRP A 214 0.23 -9.27 1.36
N VAL A 215 -0.31 -8.34 2.15
CA VAL A 215 0.37 -7.09 2.51
C VAL A 215 1.61 -7.34 3.36
N VAL A 216 1.54 -8.21 4.37
CA VAL A 216 2.71 -8.57 5.20
C VAL A 216 3.82 -9.18 4.36
N LYS A 217 3.48 -10.07 3.42
CA LYS A 217 4.42 -10.69 2.49
C LYS A 217 5.09 -9.64 1.59
N GLY A 218 4.32 -8.70 1.03
CA GLY A 218 4.85 -7.61 0.22
C GLY A 218 5.79 -6.69 1.01
N PHE A 219 5.36 -6.29 2.20
CA PHE A 219 6.19 -5.49 3.12
C PHE A 219 7.48 -6.20 3.49
N ALA A 220 7.42 -7.50 3.81
CA ALA A 220 8.61 -8.30 4.13
C ALA A 220 9.61 -8.33 2.97
N LEU A 221 9.14 -8.52 1.73
CA LEU A 221 10.02 -8.52 0.55
C LEU A 221 10.69 -7.15 0.32
N LEU A 222 9.95 -6.06 0.51
CA LEU A 222 10.47 -4.70 0.43
C LEU A 222 11.49 -4.41 1.54
N LEU A 223 11.16 -4.76 2.79
CA LEU A 223 12.05 -4.58 3.93
C LEU A 223 13.35 -5.36 3.73
N ALA A 224 13.28 -6.63 3.30
CA ALA A 224 14.48 -7.42 3.04
C ALA A 224 15.38 -6.77 1.97
N TYR A 225 14.80 -6.23 0.89
CA TYR A 225 15.56 -5.55 -0.13
C TYR A 225 16.21 -4.25 0.37
N PHE A 226 15.43 -3.35 0.97
CA PHE A 226 15.94 -2.07 1.46
C PHE A 226 16.92 -2.23 2.61
N SER A 227 16.78 -3.27 3.44
CA SER A 227 17.69 -3.54 4.56
C SER A 227 19.13 -3.81 4.11
N VAL A 228 19.36 -4.22 2.86
CA VAL A 228 20.72 -4.49 2.34
C VAL A 228 21.03 -3.78 1.02
N ASN A 229 20.14 -2.88 0.58
CA ASN A 229 20.42 -2.03 -0.56
C ASN A 229 21.53 -1.04 -0.18
N TYR A 230 22.60 -0.98 -0.99
CA TYR A 230 23.76 -0.13 -0.75
C TYR A 230 23.40 1.33 -0.45
N MET A 231 22.52 1.96 -1.24
CA MET A 231 22.14 3.36 -1.04
C MET A 231 21.46 3.54 0.31
N VAL A 232 20.46 2.70 0.60
CA VAL A 232 19.72 2.79 1.87
C VAL A 232 20.64 2.57 3.06
N VAL A 233 21.52 1.57 3.02
CA VAL A 233 22.46 1.30 4.10
C VAL A 233 23.46 2.43 4.28
N ARG A 234 23.99 2.99 3.18
CA ARG A 234 24.95 4.10 3.20
C ARG A 234 24.32 5.35 3.81
N GLU A 235 23.21 5.82 3.26
CA GLU A 235 22.55 7.04 3.73
C GLU A 235 22.08 6.92 5.19
N LEU A 236 21.52 5.75 5.59
CA LEU A 236 21.16 5.52 7.00
C LEU A 236 22.38 5.44 7.92
N SER A 237 23.51 4.92 7.44
CA SER A 237 24.73 4.86 8.24
C SER A 237 25.35 6.25 8.44
N GLU A 238 25.29 7.11 7.42
CA GLU A 238 25.70 8.51 7.53
C GLU A 238 24.86 9.25 8.59
N ASP A 239 23.53 9.12 8.52
CA ASP A 239 22.60 9.80 9.43
C ASP A 239 22.65 9.25 10.87
N LEU A 240 22.68 7.91 11.03
CA LEU A 240 22.59 7.28 12.35
C LEU A 240 23.94 7.16 13.09
N MET A 241 25.06 7.16 12.36
CA MET A 241 26.41 7.01 12.93
C MET A 241 27.24 8.28 12.85
N ASN A 242 26.72 9.36 12.25
CA ASN A 242 27.44 10.62 12.01
C ASN A 242 28.78 10.41 11.27
N ILE A 243 28.85 9.38 10.42
CA ILE A 243 30.03 9.09 9.61
C ILE A 243 29.88 9.89 8.32
N THR A 244 30.76 10.86 8.07
CA THR A 244 30.78 11.58 6.80
C THR A 244 31.49 10.72 5.76
N VAL A 245 30.71 10.05 4.91
CA VAL A 245 31.24 9.28 3.79
C VAL A 245 31.34 10.20 2.58
N THR A 246 32.55 10.69 2.32
CA THR A 246 32.83 11.46 1.09
C THR A 246 32.45 10.64 -0.15
N PRO A 247 32.04 11.27 -1.27
CA PRO A 247 31.61 10.54 -2.49
C PRO A 247 32.64 9.54 -3.04
N GLU A 248 33.92 9.74 -2.72
CA GLU A 248 35.03 8.87 -3.14
C GLU A 248 35.34 7.72 -2.18
N LYS A 249 34.69 7.68 -1.00
CA LYS A 249 34.86 6.64 0.00
C LYS A 249 33.60 5.80 0.13
N ASP A 250 33.84 4.53 0.39
CA ASP A 250 32.80 3.53 0.59
C ASP A 250 32.60 3.23 2.07
N ILE A 251 31.39 2.79 2.42
CA ILE A 251 31.11 2.22 3.74
C ILE A 251 31.86 0.89 3.93
N PRO A 252 32.15 0.48 5.17
CA PRO A 252 32.60 -0.87 5.45
C PRO A 252 31.67 -1.91 4.80
N LEU A 253 32.25 -2.96 4.21
CA LEU A 253 31.51 -4.02 3.49
C LEU A 253 30.71 -3.52 2.26
N ALA A 254 31.04 -2.36 1.68
CA ALA A 254 30.37 -1.86 0.46
C ALA A 254 30.22 -2.90 -0.66
N PHE A 255 31.26 -3.68 -0.93
CA PHE A 255 31.22 -4.76 -1.92
C PHE A 255 30.07 -5.76 -1.67
N LEU A 256 29.80 -6.11 -0.41
CA LEU A 256 28.70 -6.99 -0.03
C LEU A 256 27.36 -6.34 -0.36
N PHE A 257 27.15 -5.08 0.03
CA PHE A 257 25.89 -4.38 -0.19
C PHE A 257 25.65 -4.08 -1.68
N TYR A 258 26.69 -3.74 -2.44
CA TYR A 258 26.59 -3.64 -3.91
C TYR A 258 26.19 -4.98 -4.54
N GLY A 259 26.77 -6.09 -4.08
CA GLY A 259 26.39 -7.43 -4.52
C GLY A 259 24.93 -7.74 -4.20
N LEU A 260 24.51 -7.53 -2.95
CA LEU A 260 23.15 -7.80 -2.48
C LEU A 260 22.10 -6.92 -3.16
N THR A 261 22.43 -5.67 -3.50
CA THR A 261 21.58 -4.77 -4.27
C THR A 261 21.09 -5.41 -5.59
N PHE A 262 21.89 -6.24 -6.26
CA PHE A 262 21.46 -6.94 -7.48
C PHE A 262 21.06 -8.39 -7.26
N VAL A 263 21.75 -9.10 -6.37
CA VAL A 263 21.48 -10.53 -6.11
C VAL A 263 20.08 -10.73 -5.55
N ILE A 264 19.60 -9.88 -4.63
CA ILE A 264 18.26 -10.05 -4.05
C ILE A 264 17.14 -9.93 -5.10
N PRO A 265 17.07 -8.85 -5.91
CA PRO A 265 16.06 -8.77 -6.97
C PRO A 265 16.10 -9.94 -7.96
N LEU A 266 17.30 -10.39 -8.34
CA LEU A 266 17.46 -11.54 -9.24
C LEU A 266 16.97 -12.84 -8.59
N CYS A 267 17.26 -13.04 -7.30
CA CYS A 267 16.73 -14.14 -6.50
C CYS A 267 15.20 -14.07 -6.40
N TYR A 268 14.62 -12.87 -6.23
CA TYR A 268 13.17 -12.68 -6.21
C TYR A 268 12.54 -13.09 -7.53
N ILE A 269 13.06 -12.61 -8.66
CA ILE A 269 12.57 -12.95 -10.00
C ILE A 269 12.70 -14.45 -10.24
N GLY A 270 13.88 -15.04 -10.01
CA GLY A 270 14.13 -16.46 -10.25
C GLY A 270 13.23 -17.37 -9.39
N TYR A 271 13.10 -17.06 -8.11
CA TYR A 271 12.23 -17.82 -7.21
C TYR A 271 10.76 -17.64 -7.54
N ALA A 272 10.32 -16.41 -7.85
CA ALA A 272 8.95 -16.11 -8.24
C ALA A 272 8.53 -16.84 -9.53
N LEU A 273 9.42 -16.96 -10.51
CA LEU A 273 9.17 -17.74 -11.73
C LEU A 273 9.03 -19.25 -11.41
N LYS A 274 9.79 -19.77 -10.45
CA LYS A 274 9.72 -21.17 -10.02
C LYS A 274 8.44 -21.46 -9.22
N THR A 275 8.03 -20.56 -8.33
CA THR A 275 6.85 -20.73 -7.46
C THR A 275 5.56 -20.18 -8.06
N LYS A 276 5.64 -19.46 -9.18
CA LYS A 276 4.54 -18.73 -9.83
C LYS A 276 3.93 -17.64 -8.92
N ASP A 277 4.77 -17.01 -8.11
CA ASP A 277 4.35 -15.94 -7.19
C ASP A 277 4.37 -14.57 -7.88
N ARG A 278 3.18 -14.08 -8.24
CA ARG A 278 3.04 -12.80 -8.98
C ARG A 278 3.52 -11.59 -8.18
N LEU A 279 3.26 -11.55 -6.87
CA LEU A 279 3.65 -10.42 -6.02
C LEU A 279 5.17 -10.33 -5.94
N MET A 280 5.84 -11.46 -5.68
CA MET A 280 7.29 -11.51 -5.59
C MET A 280 7.98 -11.19 -6.93
N LEU A 281 7.37 -11.59 -8.05
CA LEU A 281 7.88 -11.23 -9.38
C LEU A 281 7.82 -9.72 -9.61
N LEU A 282 6.68 -9.10 -9.30
CA LEU A 282 6.47 -7.66 -9.47
C LEU A 282 7.42 -6.84 -8.59
N LEU A 283 7.52 -7.20 -7.31
CA LEU A 283 8.44 -6.55 -6.38
C LEU A 283 9.91 -6.80 -6.74
N GLY A 284 10.25 -7.97 -7.27
CA GLY A 284 11.59 -8.24 -7.80
C GLY A 284 11.97 -7.36 -8.98
N LEU A 285 11.03 -7.12 -9.91
CA LEU A 285 11.24 -6.20 -11.04
C LEU A 285 11.38 -4.74 -10.58
N PHE A 286 10.53 -4.29 -9.65
CA PHE A 286 10.66 -2.94 -9.07
C PHE A 286 11.97 -2.78 -8.30
N ALA A 287 12.36 -3.78 -7.50
CA ALA A 287 13.61 -3.78 -6.78
C ALA A 287 14.80 -3.72 -7.73
N LEU A 288 14.79 -4.49 -8.84
CA LEU A 288 15.83 -4.44 -9.88
C LEU A 288 15.93 -3.05 -10.51
N GLY A 289 14.79 -2.40 -10.81
CA GLY A 289 14.76 -1.02 -11.28
C GLY A 289 15.40 -0.06 -10.27
N TYR A 290 15.10 -0.23 -8.99
CA TYR A 290 15.73 0.54 -7.91
C TYR A 290 17.22 0.24 -7.77
N SER A 291 17.68 -0.99 -8.02
CA SER A 291 19.12 -1.35 -8.01
C SER A 291 19.91 -0.56 -9.05
N ILE A 292 19.34 -0.42 -10.26
CA ILE A 292 19.94 0.38 -11.34
C ILE A 292 19.96 1.85 -10.92
N PHE A 293 18.88 2.34 -10.32
CA PHE A 293 18.82 3.69 -9.77
C PHE A 293 19.90 3.93 -8.70
N THR A 294 20.10 3.01 -7.76
CA THR A 294 21.15 3.06 -6.72
C THR A 294 22.54 3.23 -7.33
N ILE A 295 22.92 2.42 -8.32
CA ILE A 295 24.23 2.56 -8.97
C ILE A 295 24.37 3.91 -9.67
N ARG A 296 23.32 4.32 -10.38
CA ARG A 296 23.33 5.58 -11.13
C ARG A 296 23.44 6.80 -10.22
N TYR A 297 22.83 6.75 -9.04
CA TYR A 297 22.88 7.83 -8.07
C TYR A 297 24.33 8.18 -7.71
N TYR A 298 25.20 7.17 -7.52
CA TYR A 298 26.61 7.36 -7.20
C TYR A 298 27.52 7.45 -8.44
N TYR A 299 27.17 6.79 -9.53
CA TYR A 299 27.98 6.74 -10.76
C TYR A 299 27.21 7.31 -11.95
N GLN A 300 27.34 8.62 -12.17
CA GLN A 300 26.75 9.32 -13.31
C GLN A 300 27.61 9.17 -14.58
N VAL A 301 27.73 7.95 -15.09
CA VAL A 301 28.61 7.64 -16.24
C VAL A 301 28.03 8.16 -17.56
N ILE A 302 26.69 8.22 -17.68
CA ILE A 302 25.98 8.61 -18.90
C ILE A 302 24.80 9.57 -18.63
N PRO A 303 24.48 10.49 -19.56
CA PRO A 303 23.32 11.38 -19.48
C PRO A 303 21.99 10.64 -19.24
N LEU A 304 21.03 11.34 -18.60
CA LEU A 304 19.73 10.78 -18.22
C LEU A 304 18.99 10.21 -19.42
N GLU A 305 18.96 10.97 -20.50
CA GLU A 305 18.26 10.72 -21.74
C GLU A 305 18.76 9.43 -22.40
N ILE A 306 20.09 9.31 -22.54
CA ILE A 306 20.72 8.17 -23.21
C ILE A 306 20.47 6.87 -22.43
N ALA A 307 20.61 6.93 -21.10
CA ALA A 307 20.37 5.77 -20.25
C ALA A 307 18.90 5.31 -20.28
N LEU A 308 17.94 6.24 -20.32
CA LEU A 308 16.52 5.91 -20.43
C LEU A 308 16.20 5.27 -21.79
N ILE A 309 16.80 5.78 -22.87
CA ILE A 309 16.65 5.19 -24.22
C ILE A 309 17.22 3.76 -24.24
N LEU A 310 18.46 3.58 -23.76
CA LEU A 310 19.10 2.25 -23.72
C LEU A 310 18.34 1.28 -22.81
N GLY A 311 17.88 1.74 -21.64
CA GLY A 311 17.05 0.95 -20.73
C GLY A 311 15.72 0.53 -21.36
N GLY A 312 15.07 1.45 -22.10
CA GLY A 312 13.85 1.15 -22.85
C GLY A 312 14.06 0.11 -23.93
N ILE A 313 15.13 0.24 -24.73
CA ILE A 313 15.51 -0.75 -25.76
C ILE A 313 15.78 -2.12 -25.13
N LEU A 314 16.51 -2.16 -24.01
CA LEU A 314 16.81 -3.39 -23.29
C LEU A 314 15.53 -4.07 -22.77
N LEU A 315 14.66 -3.31 -22.08
CA LEU A 315 13.39 -3.81 -21.56
C LEU A 315 12.47 -4.29 -22.68
N PHE A 316 12.43 -3.58 -23.81
CA PHE A 316 11.70 -4.00 -24.99
C PHE A 316 12.23 -5.33 -25.54
N GLY A 317 13.55 -5.46 -25.68
CA GLY A 317 14.21 -6.69 -26.12
C GLY A 317 13.91 -7.88 -25.21
N ILE A 318 14.03 -7.69 -23.89
CA ILE A 318 13.70 -8.72 -22.88
C ILE A 318 12.22 -9.11 -22.98
N SER A 319 11.32 -8.13 -23.07
CA SER A 319 9.88 -8.37 -23.16
C SER A 319 9.51 -9.11 -24.44
N PHE A 320 10.05 -8.68 -25.58
CA PHE A 320 9.84 -9.33 -26.88
C PHE A 320 10.33 -10.78 -26.88
N TRP A 321 11.51 -11.01 -26.32
CA TRP A 321 12.06 -12.37 -26.17
C TRP A 321 11.20 -13.22 -25.24
N ALA A 322 10.75 -12.68 -24.10
CA ALA A 322 9.90 -13.38 -23.15
C ALA A 322 8.55 -13.75 -23.79
N ILE A 323 7.91 -12.83 -24.52
CA ILE A 323 6.66 -13.08 -25.25
C ILE A 323 6.86 -14.23 -26.24
N ARG A 324 7.86 -14.13 -27.13
CA ARG A 324 8.14 -15.19 -28.11
C ARG A 324 8.39 -16.55 -27.46
N LYS A 325 9.09 -16.58 -26.33
CA LYS A 325 9.41 -17.83 -25.61
C LYS A 325 8.22 -18.44 -24.86
N LEU A 326 7.23 -17.63 -24.49
CA LEU A 326 6.09 -18.04 -23.64
C LEU A 326 4.78 -18.17 -24.43
N GLN A 327 4.71 -17.67 -25.67
CA GLN A 327 3.50 -17.63 -26.49
C GLN A 327 2.87 -19.01 -26.73
N ASP A 328 3.70 -20.00 -27.07
CA ASP A 328 3.22 -21.35 -27.44
C ASP A 328 3.27 -22.35 -26.27
N LYS A 329 3.56 -21.89 -25.06
CA LYS A 329 3.61 -22.78 -23.88
C LYS A 329 2.21 -23.05 -23.34
N ALA A 330 1.80 -24.31 -23.40
CA ALA A 330 0.55 -24.79 -22.79
C ALA A 330 0.69 -25.11 -21.27
N THR A 331 1.91 -25.35 -20.79
CA THR A 331 2.17 -25.74 -19.40
C THR A 331 3.18 -24.80 -18.73
N GLY A 332 2.91 -24.42 -17.48
CA GLY A 332 3.81 -23.57 -16.70
C GLY A 332 3.42 -22.09 -16.79
N ILE A 333 4.39 -21.23 -17.07
CA ILE A 333 4.16 -19.80 -17.36
C ILE A 333 3.87 -19.68 -18.85
N THR A 334 2.78 -19.00 -19.20
CA THR A 334 2.33 -18.76 -20.56
C THR A 334 2.03 -17.28 -20.77
N PHE A 335 2.14 -16.82 -22.02
CA PHE A 335 1.68 -15.48 -22.41
C PHE A 335 0.17 -15.43 -22.68
N GLN A 336 -0.49 -16.59 -22.81
CA GLN A 336 -1.93 -16.62 -23.03
C GLN A 336 -2.66 -16.00 -21.83
N PRO A 337 -3.64 -15.11 -22.06
CA PRO A 337 -4.39 -14.50 -20.98
C PRO A 337 -5.18 -15.58 -20.25
N ASP A 338 -5.08 -15.61 -18.92
CA ASP A 338 -5.95 -16.43 -18.10
C ASP A 338 -7.40 -15.90 -18.23
N ARG A 339 -8.40 -16.78 -18.11
CA ARG A 339 -9.82 -16.37 -18.09
C ARG A 339 -10.13 -15.43 -16.92
N SER A 340 -9.34 -15.53 -15.86
CA SER A 340 -9.41 -14.65 -14.70
C SER A 340 -8.71 -13.31 -14.93
N ALA A 341 -7.89 -13.15 -15.98
CA ALA A 341 -7.07 -11.97 -16.19
C ALA A 341 -7.92 -10.77 -16.62
N ASP A 342 -7.79 -9.68 -15.87
CA ASP A 342 -8.39 -8.40 -16.24
C ASP A 342 -7.53 -7.74 -17.33
N SER A 343 -7.93 -7.91 -18.59
CA SER A 343 -7.25 -7.31 -19.74
C SER A 343 -7.40 -5.79 -19.79
N SER A 344 -8.24 -5.19 -18.94
CA SER A 344 -8.49 -3.76 -18.91
C SER A 344 -7.23 -2.95 -18.63
N LEU A 345 -6.29 -3.42 -17.80
CA LEU A 345 -5.06 -2.69 -17.52
C LEU A 345 -4.16 -2.54 -18.75
N LEU A 346 -4.00 -3.61 -19.54
CA LEU A 346 -3.22 -3.56 -20.78
C LEU A 346 -3.94 -2.72 -21.83
N LEU A 347 -5.26 -2.88 -21.96
CA LEU A 347 -6.09 -2.08 -22.88
C LEU A 347 -6.08 -0.59 -22.51
N ASN A 348 -6.16 -0.26 -21.22
CA ASN A 348 -6.12 1.11 -20.72
C ASN A 348 -4.72 1.71 -20.87
N ALA A 349 -3.66 0.95 -20.58
CA ALA A 349 -2.28 1.41 -20.81
C ALA A 349 -2.01 1.65 -22.30
N GLN A 350 -2.47 0.75 -23.18
CA GLN A 350 -2.42 0.93 -24.62
C GLN A 350 -3.19 2.19 -25.04
N ALA A 351 -4.42 2.35 -24.55
CA ALA A 351 -5.23 3.53 -24.81
C ALA A 351 -4.51 4.81 -24.37
N LEU A 352 -3.90 4.82 -23.19
CA LEU A 352 -3.20 5.99 -22.64
C LEU A 352 -1.94 6.35 -23.46
N ILE A 353 -1.20 5.34 -23.95
CA ILE A 353 -0.06 5.55 -24.86
C ILE A 353 -0.56 6.11 -26.20
N VAL A 354 -1.64 5.55 -26.76
CA VAL A 354 -2.22 6.06 -28.01
C VAL A 354 -2.72 7.49 -27.83
N THR A 355 -3.43 7.80 -26.75
CA THR A 355 -3.95 9.14 -26.47
C THR A 355 -2.87 10.15 -26.15
N SER A 356 -1.77 9.75 -25.51
CA SER A 356 -0.63 10.66 -25.25
C SER A 356 0.21 10.94 -26.50
N GLN A 357 0.16 10.05 -27.50
CA GLN A 357 0.76 10.27 -28.82
C GLN A 357 -0.12 11.09 -29.77
N ILE A 358 -1.43 11.16 -29.51
CA ILE A 358 -2.30 12.12 -30.18
C ILE A 358 -1.91 13.51 -29.66
N GLN A 359 -1.08 14.21 -30.43
CA GLN A 359 -1.01 15.66 -30.33
C GLN A 359 -2.44 16.17 -30.53
N THR A 360 -3.09 16.57 -29.44
CA THR A 360 -4.17 17.54 -29.54
C THR A 360 -3.51 18.78 -30.13
N LYS A 361 -3.49 18.90 -31.45
CA LYS A 361 -3.30 20.19 -32.10
C LYS A 361 -4.30 21.08 -31.40
N ALA A 362 -3.81 22.03 -30.59
CA ALA A 362 -4.63 23.14 -30.16
C ALA A 362 -5.26 23.65 -31.46
N ILE A 363 -6.59 23.59 -31.54
CA ILE A 363 -7.32 24.26 -32.59
C ILE A 363 -6.87 25.70 -32.41
N THR A 364 -5.99 26.18 -33.29
CA THR A 364 -5.71 27.61 -33.42
C THR A 364 -7.08 28.25 -33.48
N PRO A 365 -7.42 29.17 -32.56
CA PRO A 365 -8.71 29.82 -32.62
C PRO A 365 -8.77 30.45 -34.00
N THR A 366 -9.61 29.90 -34.88
CA THR A 366 -10.05 30.63 -36.05
C THR A 366 -10.53 31.96 -35.49
N GLU A 367 -10.03 33.07 -36.03
CA GLU A 367 -10.54 34.41 -35.77
C GLU A 367 -11.99 34.48 -36.23
N ASP A 368 -12.89 33.81 -35.51
CA ASP A 368 -14.30 34.09 -35.54
C ASP A 368 -14.58 34.86 -34.27
N LYS A 369 -14.93 36.13 -34.46
CA LYS A 369 -15.19 37.11 -33.42
C LYS A 369 -16.16 36.49 -32.41
N MET A 370 -15.63 36.02 -31.28
CA MET A 370 -16.46 35.65 -30.13
C MET A 370 -17.20 36.91 -29.68
N PRO A 371 -18.55 36.95 -29.76
CA PRO A 371 -19.30 38.00 -29.11
C PRO A 371 -19.32 37.65 -27.62
N PHE A 372 -18.33 38.16 -26.88
CA PHE A 372 -18.40 38.15 -25.42
C PHE A 372 -19.64 38.94 -24.98
N GLY A 373 -20.60 38.25 -24.39
CA GLY A 373 -21.80 38.86 -23.84
C GLY A 373 -22.93 37.84 -23.64
N GLY A 374 -22.76 36.91 -22.71
CA GLY A 374 -23.81 35.94 -22.40
C GLY A 374 -23.31 34.83 -21.48
N GLY A 375 -23.06 35.16 -20.22
CA GLY A 375 -22.77 34.18 -19.17
C GLY A 375 -23.94 33.22 -19.00
N GLY A 376 -23.80 32.02 -19.55
CA GLY A 376 -24.70 30.89 -19.35
C GLY A 376 -23.98 29.78 -18.60
N PHE A 377 -23.55 30.07 -17.36
CA PHE A 377 -23.10 29.04 -16.44
C PHE A 377 -24.32 28.28 -15.94
N SER A 378 -24.75 27.27 -16.70
CA SER A 378 -25.76 26.29 -16.28
C SER A 378 -25.12 25.30 -15.30
N GLY A 379 -24.77 25.83 -14.12
CA GLY A 379 -24.55 25.05 -12.93
C GLY A 379 -25.92 24.82 -12.29
N GLY A 380 -26.34 23.56 -12.23
CA GLY A 380 -27.59 23.18 -11.58
C GLY A 380 -27.56 23.54 -10.10
N GLY A 381 -28.56 24.30 -9.67
CA GLY A 381 -28.98 24.39 -8.27
C GLY A 381 -28.71 25.73 -7.60
N ALA A 382 -29.82 26.38 -7.23
CA ALA A 382 -29.97 27.53 -6.33
C ALA A 382 -29.78 28.93 -6.94
N GLY A 383 -30.92 29.57 -7.21
CA GLY A 383 -31.06 30.98 -7.50
C GLY A 383 -32.51 31.33 -7.81
N GLU A 384 -33.33 31.45 -6.78
CA GLU A 384 -34.47 32.38 -6.81
C GLU A 384 -33.92 33.77 -7.23
N THR A 385 -34.57 34.54 -8.08
CA THR A 385 -35.70 35.43 -7.73
C THR A 385 -36.18 36.17 -8.98
N PHE A 386 -37.38 36.76 -8.87
CA PHE A 386 -37.91 37.94 -9.59
C PHE A 386 -36.96 38.72 -10.50
#